data_AF-A0A349GQQ6-F1
#
_entry.id   AF-A0A349GQQ6-F1
#
_cell.length_a   1.000
_cell.length_b   1.000
_cell.length_c   1.000
_cell.angle_alpha   90.00
_cell.angle_beta   90.00
_cell.angle_gamma   90.00
#
_symmetry.space_group_name_H-M   'P 1'
#
loop_
_entity.id
_entity.type
_entity.pdbx_description
1 polymer ?
#
loop_
_entity_poly.entity_id
_entity_poly.type
_entity_poly.pdbx_seq_one_letter_code
_entity_poly.pdbx_strand_id
1 'polypeptide(L)'
;MGKKYLKLIVILFGLLILFILRPKKEEVVMKTRQEILKVEKEKKLQQDLKEAKQELEETIKRNKIIIKEREEREVEEAKTLEIIKNEILNETDEIKKVKKVDDLLDEIDRYRYSRKFSIPTLVELKNKVSKDETKKINERLYNLYRSTDEFDKAEKIKRELDGGGDIYGEEEDEIL
;
A
#
# COMPACT_ATOMS: atom_id res chain seq x y z
N MET A 1 51.83 -67.53 30.69
CA MET A 1 50.77 -66.55 30.35
C MET A 1 49.42 -67.17 30.67
N GLY A 2 48.62 -66.53 31.53
CA GLY A 2 47.43 -67.14 32.11
C GLY A 2 46.30 -67.40 31.11
N LYS A 3 45.53 -68.47 31.32
CA LYS A 3 44.37 -68.93 30.50
C LYS A 3 43.36 -67.82 30.14
N LYS A 4 43.36 -66.69 30.85
CA LYS A 4 42.55 -65.49 30.58
C LYS A 4 42.95 -64.76 29.29
N TYR A 5 44.25 -64.71 28.96
CA TYR A 5 44.73 -64.05 27.75
C TYR A 5 44.44 -64.85 26.48
N LEU A 6 44.45 -66.18 26.57
CA LEU A 6 44.12 -67.05 25.45
C LEU A 6 42.65 -66.87 25.00
N LYS A 7 41.72 -66.75 25.96
CA LYS A 7 40.30 -66.49 25.66
C LYS A 7 40.09 -65.12 25.01
N LEU A 8 40.81 -64.10 25.49
CA LEU A 8 40.78 -62.75 24.91
C LEU A 8 41.27 -62.73 23.47
N ILE A 9 42.34 -63.46 23.15
CA ILE A 9 42.88 -63.57 21.79
C ILE A 9 41.88 -64.25 20.85
N VAL A 10 41.23 -65.33 21.30
CA VAL A 10 40.23 -66.04 20.47
C VAL A 10 38.99 -65.17 20.21
N ILE A 11 38.53 -64.39 21.19
CA ILE A 11 37.40 -63.47 21.02
C ILE A 11 37.77 -62.33 20.06
N LEU A 12 38.97 -61.76 20.19
CA LEU A 12 39.45 -60.74 19.26
C LEU A 12 39.56 -61.27 17.82
N PHE A 13 40.08 -62.48 17.65
CA PHE A 13 40.20 -63.10 16.33
C PHE A 13 38.82 -63.40 15.71
N GLY A 14 37.85 -63.84 16.52
CA GLY A 14 36.48 -64.05 16.06
C GLY A 14 35.80 -62.76 15.59
N LEU A 15 36.01 -61.65 16.31
CA LEU A 15 35.51 -60.33 15.91
C LEU A 15 36.19 -59.81 14.64
N LEU A 16 37.50 -60.05 14.48
CA LEU A 16 38.25 -59.66 13.29
C LEU A 16 37.79 -60.43 12.05
N ILE A 17 37.56 -61.74 12.19
CA ILE A 17 37.03 -62.58 11.10
C ILE A 17 35.62 -62.14 10.70
N LEU A 18 34.76 -61.78 11.67
CA LEU A 18 33.44 -61.20 11.41
C LEU A 18 33.52 -59.86 10.66
N PHE A 19 34.55 -59.05 10.93
CA PHE A 19 34.78 -57.78 10.26
C PHE A 19 35.30 -57.94 8.83
N ILE A 20 36.09 -58.98 8.55
CA ILE A 20 36.58 -59.32 7.21
C ILE A 20 35.48 -59.98 6.35
N LEU A 21 34.67 -60.87 6.95
CA LEU A 21 33.60 -61.59 6.25
C LEU A 21 32.32 -60.78 6.03
N ARG A 22 32.11 -59.69 6.77
CA ARG A 22 31.13 -58.65 6.42
C ARG A 22 31.85 -57.51 5.71
N PRO A 23 32.05 -57.57 4.39
CA PRO A 23 32.34 -56.34 3.66
C PRO A 23 31.17 -55.40 3.96
N LYS A 24 31.46 -54.24 4.57
CA LYS A 24 30.51 -53.13 4.58
C LYS A 24 30.20 -52.88 3.11
N LYS A 25 29.03 -53.33 2.66
CA LYS A 25 28.43 -52.86 1.44
C LYS A 25 28.07 -51.40 1.71
N GLU A 26 29.06 -50.52 1.60
CA GLU A 26 28.76 -49.15 1.24
C GLU A 26 28.14 -49.26 -0.15
N GLU A 27 26.81 -49.22 -0.19
CA GLU A 27 26.11 -48.92 -1.44
C GLU A 27 26.54 -47.51 -1.82
N VAL A 28 27.68 -47.42 -2.52
CA VAL A 28 27.98 -46.28 -3.35
C VAL A 28 26.97 -46.36 -4.48
N VAL A 29 25.78 -45.81 -4.25
CA VAL A 29 24.75 -45.63 -5.26
C VAL A 29 25.34 -44.68 -6.30
N MET A 30 26.01 -45.23 -7.31
CA MET A 30 26.50 -44.48 -8.45
C MET A 30 25.29 -44.01 -9.24
N LYS A 31 24.80 -42.81 -8.89
CA LYS A 31 23.71 -42.15 -9.59
C LYS A 31 24.06 -42.07 -11.08
N THR A 32 23.12 -42.45 -11.93
CA THR A 32 23.31 -42.34 -13.38
C THR A 32 23.50 -40.87 -13.76
N ARG A 33 24.18 -40.58 -14.89
CA ARG A 33 24.37 -39.20 -15.37
C ARG A 33 23.06 -38.40 -15.43
N GLN A 34 21.94 -39.05 -15.75
CA GLN A 34 20.61 -38.42 -15.78
C GLN A 34 20.09 -38.05 -14.39
N GLU A 35 20.33 -38.89 -13.37
CA GLU A 35 19.94 -38.60 -11.97
C GLU A 35 20.78 -37.49 -11.37
N ILE A 36 22.09 -37.44 -11.66
CA ILE A 36 22.97 -36.35 -11.23
C ILE A 36 22.47 -35.02 -11.79
N LEU A 37 22.13 -34.99 -13.09
CA LEU A 37 21.67 -33.80 -13.80
C LEU A 37 20.29 -33.33 -13.32
N LYS A 38 19.40 -34.26 -12.93
CA LYS A 38 18.13 -33.92 -12.26
C LYS A 38 18.35 -33.29 -10.90
N VAL A 39 19.20 -33.90 -10.06
CA VAL A 39 19.52 -33.37 -8.71
C VAL A 39 20.17 -31.99 -8.79
N GLU A 40 21.03 -31.75 -9.77
CA GLU A 40 21.67 -30.45 -9.97
C GLU A 40 20.66 -29.37 -10.39
N LYS A 41 19.73 -29.70 -11.30
CA LYS A 41 18.61 -28.81 -11.67
C LYS A 41 17.69 -28.52 -10.49
N GLU A 42 17.36 -29.52 -9.68
CA GLU A 42 16.54 -29.35 -8.47
C GLU A 42 17.24 -28.45 -7.44
N LYS A 43 18.55 -28.63 -7.23
CA LYS A 43 19.32 -27.75 -6.34
C LYS A 43 19.35 -26.31 -6.84
N LYS A 44 19.54 -26.11 -8.15
CA LYS A 44 19.50 -24.77 -8.75
C LYS A 44 18.12 -24.13 -8.57
N LEU A 45 17.05 -24.86 -8.85
CA LEU A 45 15.68 -24.40 -8.62
C LEU A 45 15.43 -24.05 -7.15
N GLN A 46 15.94 -24.83 -6.20
CA GLN A 46 15.82 -24.53 -4.78
C GLN A 46 16.60 -23.27 -4.37
N GLN A 47 17.78 -23.05 -4.97
CA GLN A 47 18.57 -21.84 -4.75
C GLN A 47 17.87 -20.61 -5.34
N ASP A 48 17.45 -20.67 -6.60
CA ASP A 48 16.72 -19.58 -7.27
C ASP A 48 15.44 -19.22 -6.49
N LEU A 49 14.72 -20.23 -5.98
CA LEU A 49 13.52 -20.03 -5.17
C LEU A 49 13.83 -19.42 -3.80
N LYS A 50 14.99 -19.72 -3.21
CA LYS A 50 15.45 -19.10 -1.96
C LYS A 50 15.82 -17.63 -2.19
N GLU A 51 16.56 -17.32 -3.25
CA GLU A 51 16.95 -15.96 -3.62
C GLU A 51 15.71 -15.11 -3.93
N ALA A 52 14.78 -15.62 -4.75
CA ALA A 52 13.52 -14.93 -5.05
C ALA A 52 12.66 -14.67 -3.82
N LYS A 53 12.63 -15.60 -2.84
CA LYS A 53 11.94 -15.38 -1.56
C LYS A 53 12.57 -14.26 -0.75
N GLN A 54 13.90 -14.18 -0.70
CA GLN A 54 14.60 -13.12 0.01
C GLN A 54 14.33 -11.74 -0.63
N GLU A 55 14.40 -11.64 -1.96
CA GLU A 55 14.07 -10.40 -2.68
C GLU A 55 12.63 -9.96 -2.45
N LEU A 56 11.69 -10.92 -2.41
CA LEU A 56 10.29 -10.65 -2.13
C LEU A 56 10.10 -10.16 -0.69
N GLU A 57 10.76 -10.78 0.30
CA GLU A 57 10.71 -10.35 1.70
C GLU A 57 11.25 -8.93 1.88
N GLU A 58 12.37 -8.60 1.23
CA GLU A 58 12.93 -7.24 1.22
C GLU A 58 11.99 -6.23 0.57
N THR A 59 11.34 -6.62 -0.53
CA THR A 59 10.37 -5.76 -1.22
C THR A 59 9.12 -5.55 -0.38
N ILE A 60 8.61 -6.59 0.28
CA ILE A 60 7.50 -6.49 1.24
C ILE A 60 7.88 -5.55 2.39
N LYS A 61 9.11 -5.66 2.91
CA LYS A 61 9.60 -4.77 3.98
C LYS A 61 9.65 -3.31 3.53
N ARG A 62 10.19 -3.04 2.34
CA ARG A 62 10.22 -1.68 1.75
C ARG A 62 8.81 -1.13 1.54
N ASN A 63 7.91 -1.94 0.97
CA ASN A 63 6.53 -1.51 0.72
C ASN A 63 5.77 -1.21 2.02
N LYS A 64 5.99 -2.00 3.08
CA LYS A 64 5.41 -1.72 4.40
C LYS A 64 5.84 -0.35 4.96
N ILE A 65 7.12 0.02 4.79
CA ILE A 65 7.62 1.33 5.23
C ILE A 65 6.95 2.45 4.42
N ILE A 66 6.91 2.32 3.08
CA ILE A 66 6.29 3.30 2.19
C ILE A 66 4.81 3.51 2.51
N ILE A 67 4.07 2.43 2.78
CA ILE A 67 2.65 2.51 3.17
C ILE A 67 2.51 3.29 4.48
N LYS A 68 3.32 2.97 5.49
CA LYS A 68 3.28 3.66 6.77
C LYS A 68 3.59 5.16 6.66
N GLU A 69 4.64 5.51 5.91
CA GLU A 69 5.00 6.92 5.64
C GLU A 69 3.91 7.66 4.86
N ARG A 70 3.17 6.96 4.00
CA ARG A 70 2.02 7.53 3.30
C ARG A 70 0.84 7.76 4.24
N GLU A 71 0.53 6.81 5.11
CA GLU A 71 -0.53 6.95 6.12
C GLU A 71 -0.25 8.10 7.08
N GLU A 72 1.00 8.25 7.54
CA GLU A 72 1.41 9.36 8.40
C GLU A 72 1.24 10.72 7.69
N ARG A 73 1.67 10.83 6.42
CA ARG A 73 1.44 12.03 5.60
C ARG A 73 -0.03 12.34 5.40
N GLU A 74 -0.86 11.34 5.12
CA GLU A 74 -2.31 11.53 4.96
C GLU A 74 -2.95 12.10 6.23
N VAL A 75 -2.49 11.68 7.42
CA VAL A 75 -2.95 12.23 8.71
C VAL A 75 -2.51 13.67 8.90
N GLU A 76 -1.28 14.02 8.52
CA GLU A 76 -0.77 15.40 8.58
C GLU A 76 -1.52 16.32 7.62
N GLU A 77 -1.72 15.89 6.38
CA GLU A 77 -2.47 16.63 5.37
C GLU A 77 -3.92 16.91 5.84
N ALA A 78 -4.58 15.92 6.45
CA ALA A 78 -5.91 16.10 7.01
C ALA A 78 -5.93 17.17 8.12
N LYS A 79 -4.93 17.19 9.01
CA LYS A 79 -4.81 18.21 10.06
C LYS A 79 -4.57 19.59 9.48
N THR A 80 -3.69 19.71 8.48
CA THR A 80 -3.39 21.00 7.84
C THR A 80 -4.63 21.55 7.14
N LEU A 81 -5.35 20.72 6.39
CA LEU A 81 -6.60 21.13 5.74
C LEU A 81 -7.68 21.55 6.77
N GLU A 82 -7.74 20.89 7.92
CA GLU A 82 -8.62 21.29 9.02
C GLU A 82 -8.23 22.65 9.62
N ILE A 83 -6.93 22.91 9.78
CA ILE A 83 -6.43 24.22 10.25
C ILE A 83 -6.79 25.31 9.26
N ILE A 84 -6.48 25.10 7.97
CA ILE A 84 -6.80 26.06 6.89
C ILE A 84 -8.30 26.35 6.85
N LYS A 85 -9.14 25.31 6.94
CA LYS A 85 -10.59 25.45 6.98
C LYS A 85 -11.02 26.37 8.12
N ASN A 86 -10.55 26.10 9.33
CA ASN A 86 -10.91 26.89 10.51
C ASN A 86 -10.36 28.32 10.41
N GLU A 87 -9.21 28.52 9.79
CA GLU A 87 -8.64 29.84 9.57
C GLU A 87 -9.47 30.69 8.60
N ILE A 88 -10.00 30.09 7.53
CA ILE A 88 -10.95 30.74 6.62
C ILE A 88 -12.24 31.13 7.36
N LEU A 89 -12.80 30.20 8.15
CA LEU A 89 -14.10 30.40 8.79
C LEU A 89 -14.07 31.41 9.96
N ASN A 90 -12.92 31.54 10.63
CA ASN A 90 -12.80 32.41 11.81
C ASN A 90 -12.38 33.85 11.48
N GLU A 91 -12.08 34.17 10.21
CA GLU A 91 -11.74 35.53 9.83
C GLU A 91 -12.99 36.41 9.74
N THR A 92 -13.02 37.47 10.57
CA THR A 92 -14.20 38.35 10.72
C THR A 92 -14.03 39.70 10.02
N ASP A 93 -12.78 40.10 9.72
CA ASP A 93 -12.47 41.32 8.96
C ASP A 93 -12.65 41.03 7.46
N GLU A 94 -13.72 41.55 6.85
CA GLU A 94 -14.12 41.29 5.45
C GLU A 94 -12.98 41.52 4.44
N ILE A 95 -12.20 42.61 4.57
CA ILE A 95 -11.14 42.94 3.61
C ILE A 95 -9.97 41.95 3.76
N LYS A 96 -9.60 41.61 5.00
CA LYS A 96 -8.57 40.60 5.24
C LYS A 96 -9.06 39.21 4.84
N LYS A 97 -10.33 38.90 5.09
CA LYS A 97 -10.98 37.63 4.78
C LYS A 97 -10.87 37.32 3.30
N VAL A 98 -11.26 38.23 2.42
CA VAL A 98 -11.20 37.99 0.96
C VAL A 98 -9.79 37.64 0.50
N LYS A 99 -8.78 38.41 0.94
CA LYS A 99 -7.38 38.15 0.57
C LYS A 99 -6.89 36.81 1.14
N LYS A 100 -7.21 36.54 2.40
CA LYS A 100 -6.80 35.34 3.13
C LYS A 100 -7.46 34.08 2.58
N VAL A 101 -8.72 34.16 2.17
CA VAL A 101 -9.45 33.05 1.53
C VAL A 101 -8.82 32.68 0.21
N ASP A 102 -8.40 33.64 -0.61
CA ASP A 102 -7.72 33.34 -1.87
C ASP A 102 -6.38 32.63 -1.62
N ASP A 103 -5.53 33.17 -0.74
CA ASP A 103 -4.25 32.56 -0.37
C ASP A 103 -4.43 31.14 0.21
N LEU A 104 -5.44 30.93 1.05
CA LEU A 104 -5.72 29.66 1.70
C LEU A 104 -6.40 28.63 0.78
N LEU A 105 -7.21 29.06 -0.19
CA LEU A 105 -7.74 28.18 -1.22
C LEU A 105 -6.63 27.68 -2.17
N ASP A 106 -5.66 28.53 -2.50
CA ASP A 106 -4.47 28.11 -3.25
C ASP A 106 -3.60 27.13 -2.44
N GLU A 107 -3.58 27.26 -1.12
CA GLU A 107 -2.94 26.27 -0.27
C GLU A 107 -3.67 24.92 -0.31
N ILE A 108 -5.01 24.90 -0.32
CA ILE A 108 -5.79 23.67 -0.48
C ILE A 108 -5.49 22.97 -1.82
N ASP A 109 -5.24 23.73 -2.89
CA ASP A 109 -4.91 23.17 -4.21
C ASP A 109 -3.59 22.38 -4.21
N ARG A 110 -2.66 22.66 -3.28
CA ARG A 110 -1.46 21.85 -3.06
C ARG A 110 -1.79 20.41 -2.64
N TYR A 111 -2.97 20.19 -2.06
CA TYR A 111 -3.48 18.90 -1.59
C TYR A 111 -4.49 18.27 -2.57
N ARG A 112 -4.47 18.65 -3.85
CA ARG A 112 -5.36 18.09 -4.89
C ARG A 112 -5.25 16.57 -5.07
N TYR A 113 -4.11 15.97 -4.72
CA TYR A 113 -3.91 14.51 -4.78
C TYR A 113 -4.43 13.80 -3.52
N SER A 114 -4.65 14.55 -2.45
CA SER A 114 -5.23 14.09 -1.18
C SER A 114 -6.74 14.29 -1.19
N ARG A 115 -7.39 13.87 -2.29
CA ARG A 115 -8.81 14.11 -2.60
C ARG A 115 -9.76 13.70 -1.48
N LYS A 116 -9.40 12.64 -0.76
CA LYS A 116 -10.11 12.14 0.44
C LYS A 116 -10.34 13.22 1.49
N PHE A 117 -9.46 14.22 1.57
CA PHE A 117 -9.53 15.30 2.55
C PHE A 117 -9.85 16.65 1.88
N SER A 118 -9.21 16.97 0.76
CA SER A 118 -9.38 18.27 0.10
C SER A 118 -10.80 18.48 -0.44
N ILE A 119 -11.46 17.44 -0.97
CA ILE A 119 -12.85 17.55 -1.44
C ILE A 119 -13.82 17.83 -0.27
N PRO A 120 -13.85 17.05 0.82
CA PRO A 120 -14.69 17.37 1.98
C PRO A 120 -14.44 18.76 2.55
N THR A 121 -13.18 19.19 2.68
CA THR A 121 -12.83 20.54 3.15
C THR A 121 -13.46 21.61 2.26
N LEU A 122 -13.33 21.50 0.94
CA LEU A 122 -13.93 22.44 0.00
C LEU A 122 -15.46 22.42 0.04
N VAL A 123 -16.09 21.25 0.16
CA VAL A 123 -17.56 21.14 0.28
C VAL A 123 -18.07 21.80 1.56
N GLU A 124 -17.38 21.62 2.69
CA GLU A 124 -17.75 22.28 3.94
C GLU A 124 -17.59 23.80 3.85
N LEU A 125 -16.48 24.28 3.28
CA LEU A 125 -16.23 25.70 3.08
C LEU A 125 -17.30 26.32 2.18
N LYS A 126 -17.64 25.67 1.05
CA LYS A 126 -18.67 26.10 0.10
C LYS A 126 -19.96 26.56 0.78
N ASN A 127 -20.38 25.83 1.82
CA ASN A 127 -21.66 26.05 2.52
C ASN A 127 -21.60 27.12 3.62
N LYS A 128 -20.41 27.69 3.89
CA LYS A 128 -20.16 28.59 5.03
C LYS A 128 -19.50 29.91 4.65
N VAL A 129 -19.13 30.07 3.37
CA VAL A 129 -18.50 31.29 2.84
C VAL A 129 -19.48 32.12 2.01
N SER A 130 -19.08 33.33 1.62
CA SER A 130 -19.89 34.21 0.77
C SER A 130 -20.07 33.65 -0.65
N LYS A 131 -21.07 34.16 -1.38
CA LYS A 131 -21.39 33.70 -2.75
C LYS A 131 -20.21 33.80 -3.72
N ASP A 132 -19.39 34.84 -3.60
CA ASP A 132 -18.22 35.04 -4.47
C ASP A 132 -17.12 34.00 -4.16
N GLU A 133 -16.91 33.70 -2.89
CA GLU A 133 -15.99 32.65 -2.43
C GLU A 133 -16.52 31.25 -2.82
N THR A 134 -17.83 31.02 -2.70
CA THR A 134 -18.50 29.79 -3.15
C THR A 134 -18.24 29.52 -4.63
N LYS A 135 -18.24 30.56 -5.48
CA LYS A 135 -17.93 30.40 -6.90
C LYS A 135 -16.49 29.89 -7.11
N LYS A 136 -15.51 30.49 -6.42
CA LYS A 136 -14.10 30.07 -6.47
C LYS A 136 -13.89 28.63 -5.98
N ILE A 137 -14.64 28.23 -4.95
CA ILE A 137 -14.63 26.86 -4.42
C ILE A 137 -15.26 25.89 -5.42
N ASN A 138 -16.38 26.26 -6.04
CA ASN A 138 -17.04 25.45 -7.05
C ASN A 138 -16.14 25.21 -8.27
N GLU A 139 -15.37 26.19 -8.72
CA GLU A 139 -14.37 26.00 -9.80
C GLU A 139 -13.32 24.93 -9.44
N ARG A 140 -12.82 24.95 -8.19
CA ARG A 140 -11.86 23.95 -7.70
C ARG A 140 -12.49 22.57 -7.56
N LEU A 141 -13.68 22.48 -6.97
CA LEU A 141 -14.43 21.23 -6.86
C LEU A 141 -14.77 20.64 -8.23
N TYR A 142 -15.14 21.47 -9.22
CA TYR A 142 -15.36 21.04 -10.60
C TYR A 142 -14.12 20.35 -11.18
N ASN A 143 -12.95 21.00 -11.05
CA ASN A 143 -11.69 20.45 -11.54
C ASN A 143 -11.32 19.14 -10.83
N LEU A 144 -11.52 19.07 -9.52
CA LEU A 144 -11.26 17.86 -8.73
C LEU A 144 -12.18 16.72 -9.16
N TYR A 145 -13.50 16.96 -9.27
CA TYR A 145 -14.46 15.93 -9.67
C TYR A 145 -14.35 15.53 -11.14
N ARG A 146 -13.98 16.44 -12.04
CA ARG A 146 -13.70 16.10 -13.45
C ARG A 146 -12.49 15.19 -13.60
N SER A 147 -11.57 15.28 -12.65
CA SER A 147 -10.38 14.43 -12.58
C SER A 147 -10.61 13.13 -11.79
N THR A 148 -11.82 12.91 -11.28
CA THR A 148 -12.32 11.63 -10.75
C THR A 148 -13.38 11.09 -11.71
N ASP A 149 -13.71 9.80 -11.60
CA ASP A 149 -14.85 9.22 -12.34
C ASP A 149 -16.21 9.71 -11.80
N GLU A 150 -16.27 10.84 -11.09
CA GLU A 150 -17.47 11.42 -10.48
C GLU A 150 -18.06 12.54 -11.37
N PHE A 151 -18.24 12.23 -12.65
CA PHE A 151 -18.71 13.17 -13.67
C PHE A 151 -20.05 13.83 -13.33
N ASP A 152 -20.98 13.11 -12.70
CA ASP A 152 -22.28 13.66 -12.31
C ASP A 152 -22.15 14.84 -11.34
N LYS A 153 -21.19 14.76 -10.40
CA LYS A 153 -20.90 15.84 -9.45
C LYS A 153 -20.26 17.03 -10.16
N ALA A 154 -19.33 16.78 -11.08
CA ALA A 154 -18.72 17.84 -11.88
C ALA A 154 -19.79 18.58 -12.73
N GLU A 155 -20.68 17.86 -13.41
CA GLU A 155 -21.75 18.47 -14.21
C GLU A 155 -22.77 19.23 -13.36
N LYS A 156 -23.06 18.77 -12.14
CA LYS A 156 -23.89 19.54 -11.19
C LYS A 156 -23.23 20.87 -10.84
N ILE A 157 -21.94 20.85 -10.48
CA ILE A 157 -21.21 22.08 -10.13
C ILE A 157 -21.08 23.02 -11.32
N LYS A 158 -20.85 22.49 -12.52
CA LYS A 158 -20.81 23.27 -13.75
C LYS A 158 -22.12 24.04 -13.96
N ARG A 159 -23.28 23.39 -13.76
CA ARG A 159 -24.59 24.06 -13.80
C ARG A 159 -24.71 25.18 -12.78
N GLU A 160 -24.24 24.97 -11.54
CA GLU A 160 -24.21 26.02 -10.51
C GLU A 160 -23.30 27.20 -10.90
N LEU A 161 -22.16 26.93 -11.55
CA LEU A 161 -21.24 27.96 -12.05
C LEU A 161 -21.81 28.76 -13.22
N ASP A 162 -22.55 28.11 -14.11
CA ASP A 162 -23.21 28.71 -15.28
C ASP A 162 -24.48 29.50 -14.89
N GLY A 163 -24.78 29.64 -13.60
CA GLY A 163 -25.94 30.38 -13.10
C GLY A 163 -27.25 29.59 -13.15
N GLY A 164 -27.18 28.27 -13.33
CA GLY A 164 -28.32 27.38 -13.22
C GLY A 164 -28.85 27.41 -11.78
N GLY A 165 -30.00 28.06 -11.61
CA GLY A 165 -30.70 28.16 -10.33
C GLY A 165 -31.09 26.79 -9.76
N ASP A 166 -31.51 26.82 -8.49
CA ASP A 166 -32.24 25.73 -7.86
C ASP A 166 -33.35 25.23 -8.81
N ILE A 167 -33.13 24.09 -9.46
CA ILE A 167 -34.24 23.37 -10.07
C ILE A 167 -34.88 22.60 -8.93
N TYR A 168 -35.84 23.25 -8.26
CA TYR A 168 -36.96 22.56 -7.63
C TYR A 168 -37.56 21.62 -8.68
N GLY A 169 -37.13 20.36 -8.64
CA GLY A 169 -37.73 19.26 -9.38
C GLY A 169 -38.68 18.51 -8.46
N GLU A 170 -39.76 19.17 -8.06
CA GLU A 170 -41.04 18.54 -7.70
C GLU A 170 -42.12 19.33 -8.45
N GLU A 171 -42.10 19.25 -9.77
CA GLU A 171 -43.37 19.24 -10.49
C GLU A 171 -43.90 17.81 -10.29
N GLU A 172 -44.73 17.65 -9.26
CA GLU A 172 -45.72 16.57 -9.29
C GLU A 172 -46.60 16.85 -10.52
N ASP A 173 -46.37 16.06 -11.56
CA ASP A 173 -47.31 15.89 -12.66
C ASP A 173 -48.65 15.41 -12.06
N GLU A 174 -49.55 16.33 -11.74
CA GLU A 174 -50.98 16.06 -11.68
C GLU A 174 -51.46 15.73 -13.10
N ILE A 175 -51.40 14.44 -13.44
CA ILE A 175 -52.21 13.88 -14.52
C ILE A 175 -53.61 13.61 -13.95
N LEU A 176 -54.56 14.48 -14.35
CA LEU A 176 -56.03 14.37 -14.32
C LEU A 176 -56.76 14.35 -12.96
#